data_AF-A0A2H0UAA8-F1
#
_entry.id   AF-A0A2H0UAA8-F1
#
_cell.length_a   1.000
_cell.length_b   1.000
_cell.length_c   1.000
_cell.angle_alpha   90.00
_cell.angle_beta   90.00
_cell.angle_gamma   90.00
#
_symmetry.space_group_name_H-M   'P 1'
#
loop_
_entity.id
_entity.type
_entity.pdbx_description
1 polymer ?
#
loop_
_entity_poly.entity_id
_entity_poly.type
_entity_poly.pdbx_seq_one_letter_code
_entity_poly.pdbx_strand_id
1 'polypeptide(L)'
;MDPELERLLQETHALAKDNRRMLKTLLRHQWYSFFGKLLMWAIVLLVPLYLYQQYVQPFTQQFSHIATTTPSGLFGMPTSTDLQKLINSYQAGSQ
;
A
#
# COMPACT_ATOMS: atom_id res chain seq x y z
N MET A 1 27.21 39.58 -40.58
CA MET A 1 26.38 39.09 -39.46
C MET A 1 26.11 40.30 -38.59
N ASP A 2 24.85 40.66 -38.37
CA ASP A 2 24.53 41.81 -37.52
C ASP A 2 25.00 41.52 -36.08
N PRO A 3 25.80 42.41 -35.48
CA PRO A 3 26.38 42.18 -34.15
C PRO A 3 25.30 42.06 -33.06
N GLU A 4 24.13 42.66 -33.28
CA GLU A 4 22.98 42.53 -32.40
C GLU A 4 22.38 41.11 -32.43
N LEU A 5 22.38 40.47 -33.61
CA LEU A 5 21.86 39.12 -33.79
C LEU A 5 22.74 38.10 -33.05
N GLU A 6 24.06 38.23 -33.14
CA GLU A 6 25.00 37.38 -32.41
C GLU A 6 24.85 37.54 -30.89
N ARG A 7 24.63 38.76 -30.43
CA ARG A 7 24.43 39.05 -29.01
C ARG A 7 23.14 38.43 -28.47
N LEU A 8 22.03 38.56 -29.20
CA LEU A 8 20.75 37.93 -28.87
C LEU A 8 20.86 36.39 -28.85
N LEU A 9 21.62 35.82 -29.78
CA LEU A 9 21.84 34.38 -29.87
C LEU A 9 22.69 33.87 -28.69
N GLN A 10 23.69 34.65 -28.25
CA GLN A 10 24.45 34.34 -27.03
C GLN A 10 23.61 34.44 -25.76
N GLU A 11 22.78 35.48 -25.61
CA GLU A 11 21.90 35.64 -24.43
C GLU A 11 20.87 34.51 -24.34
N THR A 12 20.22 34.16 -25.45
CA THR A 12 19.26 33.04 -25.49
C THR A 12 19.92 31.70 -25.21
N HIS A 13 21.14 31.47 -25.72
CA HIS A 13 21.90 30.26 -25.43
C HIS A 13 22.36 30.20 -23.96
N ALA A 14 22.76 31.32 -23.37
CA ALA A 14 23.10 31.40 -21.95
C ALA A 14 21.89 31.09 -21.05
N LEU A 15 20.72 31.66 -21.38
CA LEU A 15 19.46 31.40 -20.68
C LEU A 15 19.04 29.93 -20.78
N ALA A 16 19.16 29.31 -21.97
CA ALA A 16 18.85 27.90 -22.16
C ALA A 16 19.78 26.98 -21.34
N LYS A 17 21.07 27.34 -21.25
CA LYS A 17 22.07 26.60 -20.47
C LYS A 17 21.77 26.62 -18.98
N ASP A 18 21.35 27.77 -18.45
CA ASP A 18 20.97 27.88 -17.03
C ASP A 18 19.65 27.18 -16.73
N ASN A 19 18.66 27.28 -17.62
CA ASN A 19 17.41 26.51 -17.47
C ASN A 19 17.66 25.00 -17.40
N ARG A 20 18.57 24.48 -18.23
CA ARG A 20 18.94 23.05 -18.20
C ARG A 20 19.58 22.64 -16.87
N ARG A 21 20.35 23.54 -16.24
CA ARG A 21 20.94 23.28 -14.91
C ARG A 21 19.88 23.24 -13.82
N MET A 22 18.93 24.18 -13.83
CA MET A 22 17.79 24.21 -12.89
C MET A 22 16.90 22.96 -13.01
N LEU A 23 16.58 22.53 -14.23
CA LEU A 23 15.78 21.31 -14.41
C LEU A 23 16.48 20.07 -13.85
N LYS A 24 17.81 19.99 -14.01
CA LYS A 24 18.60 18.87 -13.50
C LYS A 24 18.63 18.83 -11.97
N THR A 25 18.60 19.97 -11.28
CA THR A 25 18.56 20.03 -9.82
C THR A 25 17.17 19.74 -9.25
N LEU A 26 16.10 20.17 -9.94
CA LEU A 26 14.72 19.90 -9.58
C LEU A 26 14.38 18.40 -9.62
N LEU A 27 14.82 17.70 -10.67
CA LEU A 27 14.61 16.26 -10.82
C LEU A 27 15.13 15.46 -9.61
N ARG A 28 16.30 15.84 -9.07
CA ARG A 28 16.88 15.16 -7.90
C ARG A 28 16.04 15.38 -6.64
N HIS A 29 15.55 16.60 -6.42
CA HIS A 29 14.72 16.93 -5.26
C HIS A 29 13.36 16.23 -5.29
N GLN A 30 12.76 16.14 -6.48
CA GLN A 30 11.47 15.47 -6.66
C GLN A 30 11.58 13.96 -6.38
N TRP A 31 12.69 13.34 -6.76
CA TRP A 31 12.97 11.94 -6.45
C TRP A 31 13.01 11.68 -4.94
N TYR A 32 13.69 12.52 -4.15
CA TYR A 32 13.73 12.33 -2.69
C TYR A 32 12.34 12.42 -2.05
N SER A 33 11.52 13.37 -2.50
CA SER A 33 10.14 13.52 -1.98
C SER A 33 9.27 12.31 -2.34
N PHE A 34 9.40 11.80 -3.57
CA PHE A 34 8.69 10.61 -4.01
C PHE A 34 9.10 9.36 -3.22
N PHE A 35 10.41 9.10 -3.09
CA PHE A 35 10.92 7.96 -2.32
C PHE A 35 10.56 8.06 -0.83
N GLY A 36 10.58 9.26 -0.24
CA GLY A 36 10.18 9.46 1.15
C GLY A 36 8.72 9.11 1.40
N LYS A 37 7.81 9.56 0.52
CA LYS A 37 6.38 9.21 0.60
C LYS A 37 6.14 7.73 0.36
N LEU A 38 6.83 7.13 -0.62
CA LEU A 38 6.73 5.69 -0.90
C LEU A 38 7.20 4.87 0.30
N LEU A 39 8.32 5.24 0.92
CA LEU A 39 8.85 4.57 2.09
C LEU A 39 7.92 4.71 3.30
N MET A 40 7.37 5.90 3.53
CA MET A 40 6.38 6.11 4.59
C MET A 40 5.16 5.20 4.40
N TRP A 41 4.58 5.16 3.20
CA TRP A 41 3.45 4.28 2.92
C TRP A 41 3.81 2.79 2.99
N ALA A 42 5.01 2.42 2.55
CA ALA A 42 5.51 1.07 2.68
C ALA A 42 5.60 0.65 4.15
N ILE A 43 6.13 1.51 5.03
CA ILE A 43 6.20 1.26 6.48
C ILE A 43 4.80 1.15 7.08
N VAL A 44 3.89 2.09 6.74
CA VAL A 44 2.51 2.09 7.24
C VAL A 44 1.76 0.81 6.85
N LEU A 45 2.06 0.21 5.71
CA LEU A 45 1.47 -1.08 5.30
C LEU A 45 2.22 -2.30 5.84
N LEU A 46 3.56 -2.32 5.74
CA LEU A 46 4.36 -3.48 6.16
C LEU A 46 4.36 -3.66 7.67
N VAL A 47 4.46 -2.59 8.46
CA VAL A 47 4.63 -2.70 9.91
C VAL A 47 3.41 -3.36 10.56
N PRO A 48 2.16 -2.93 10.31
CA PRO A 48 0.99 -3.61 10.86
C PRO A 48 0.85 -5.04 10.34
N LEU A 49 1.17 -5.29 9.07
CA LEU A 49 1.09 -6.62 8.48
C LEU A 49 2.11 -7.59 9.10
N TYR A 50 3.33 -7.13 9.33
CA TYR A 50 4.38 -7.89 10.01
C TYR A 50 4.03 -8.15 11.48
N LEU A 51 3.57 -7.12 12.20
CA LEU A 51 3.10 -7.24 13.58
C LEU A 51 1.91 -8.20 13.70
N TYR A 52 0.99 -8.17 12.73
CA TYR A 52 -0.14 -9.10 12.67
C TYR A 52 0.33 -10.54 12.52
N GLN A 53 1.23 -10.82 11.58
CA GLN A 53 1.75 -12.18 11.41
C GLN A 53 2.50 -12.68 12.65
N GLN A 54 3.34 -11.85 13.24
CA GLN A 54 4.16 -12.27 14.37
C GLN A 54 3.36 -12.47 15.66
N TYR A 55 2.44 -11.55 15.95
CA TYR A 55 1.75 -11.53 17.24
C TYR A 55 0.32 -12.00 17.17
N VAL A 56 -0.43 -11.68 16.11
CA VAL A 56 -1.85 -12.01 16.02
C VAL A 56 -2.06 -13.44 15.49
N GLN A 57 -1.19 -13.94 14.61
CA GLN A 57 -1.27 -15.31 14.10
C GLN A 57 -1.33 -16.41 15.17
N PRO A 58 -0.46 -16.44 16.21
CA PRO A 58 -0.56 -17.50 17.23
C PRO A 58 -1.85 -17.41 18.06
N PHE A 59 -2.39 -16.20 18.29
CA PHE A 59 -3.68 -16.05 18.96
C PHE A 59 -4.82 -16.51 18.05
N THR A 60 -4.83 -16.12 16.77
CA THR A 60 -5.87 -16.57 15.83
C THR A 60 -5.80 -18.06 15.58
N GLN A 61 -4.63 -18.71 15.66
CA GLN A 61 -4.52 -20.17 15.59
C GLN A 61 -5.25 -20.87 16.74
N GLN A 62 -5.11 -20.38 17.97
CA GLN A 62 -5.83 -20.92 19.14
C GLN A 62 -7.34 -20.76 19.00
N PHE A 63 -7.80 -19.62 18.45
CA PHE A 63 -9.22 -19.41 18.16
C PHE A 63 -9.68 -20.13 16.86
N SER A 64 -8.78 -20.44 15.93
CA SER A 64 -9.12 -21.13 14.68
C SER A 64 -9.43 -22.60 14.87
N HIS A 65 -8.89 -23.23 15.92
CA HIS A 65 -9.33 -24.57 16.33
C HIS A 65 -10.78 -24.58 16.86
N ILE A 66 -11.28 -23.44 17.35
CA ILE A 66 -12.69 -23.24 17.66
C ILE A 66 -13.46 -22.87 16.38
N ALA A 67 -12.84 -22.11 15.46
CA ALA A 67 -13.45 -21.74 14.18
C ALA A 67 -13.56 -22.89 13.16
N THR A 68 -12.83 -24.01 13.32
CA THR A 68 -13.01 -25.19 12.44
C THR A 68 -14.39 -25.84 12.56
N THR A 69 -15.20 -25.49 13.56
CA THR A 69 -16.62 -25.88 13.64
C THR A 69 -17.58 -24.85 13.03
N THR A 70 -17.09 -23.73 12.49
CA THR A 70 -17.93 -22.66 11.93
C THR A 70 -17.44 -22.30 10.52
N PRO A 71 -18.15 -22.70 9.46
CA PRO A 71 -17.71 -22.43 8.10
C PRO A 71 -17.72 -20.93 7.79
N SER A 72 -16.75 -20.54 6.98
CA SER A 72 -16.26 -19.16 6.86
C SER A 72 -16.91 -18.46 5.66
N GLY A 73 -17.75 -17.46 5.91
CA GLY A 73 -18.14 -16.46 4.91
C GLY A 73 -17.04 -15.42 4.68
N LEU A 74 -17.10 -14.70 3.54
CA LEU A 74 -16.26 -13.54 3.26
C LEU A 74 -16.39 -12.55 4.43
N PHE A 75 -15.29 -12.26 5.15
CA PHE A 75 -15.22 -11.49 6.41
C PHE A 75 -15.55 -12.22 7.72
N GLY A 76 -15.56 -13.56 7.76
CA GLY A 76 -15.76 -14.30 9.01
C GLY A 76 -17.20 -14.21 9.55
N MET A 77 -18.14 -13.74 8.73
CA MET A 77 -19.57 -13.82 9.04
C MET A 77 -20.08 -15.22 8.71
N PRO A 78 -20.85 -15.86 9.61
CA PRO A 78 -21.43 -17.18 9.35
C PRO A 78 -22.41 -17.08 8.18
N THR A 79 -22.32 -18.00 7.23
CA THR A 79 -23.25 -18.03 6.10
C THR A 79 -24.59 -18.66 6.52
N SER A 80 -25.66 -18.39 5.79
CA SER A 80 -26.98 -18.98 6.07
C SER A 80 -26.97 -20.51 6.04
N THR A 81 -26.12 -21.11 5.21
CA THR A 81 -25.93 -22.57 5.16
C THR A 81 -25.29 -23.13 6.42
N ASP A 82 -24.49 -22.33 7.11
CA ASP A 82 -23.78 -22.74 8.33
C ASP A 82 -24.71 -22.67 9.54
N LEU A 83 -25.54 -21.64 9.58
CA LEU A 83 -26.63 -21.54 10.56
C LEU A 83 -27.61 -22.70 10.42
N GLN A 84 -27.90 -23.12 9.18
CA GLN A 84 -28.81 -24.24 8.93
C GLN A 84 -28.23 -25.59 9.40
N LYS A 85 -26.92 -25.81 9.21
CA LYS A 85 -26.22 -26.98 9.75
C LYS A 85 -26.20 -26.98 11.28
N LEU A 86 -26.02 -25.82 11.90
CA LEU A 86 -26.02 -25.68 13.36
C LEU A 86 -27.40 -26.01 13.95
N ILE A 87 -28.47 -25.47 13.37
CA ILE A 87 -29.84 -25.75 13.80
C ILE A 87 -30.17 -27.25 13.70
N ASN A 88 -29.81 -27.87 12.56
CA ASN A 88 -30.03 -29.30 12.36
C ASN A 88 -29.21 -30.15 13.35
N SER A 89 -27.98 -29.75 13.68
CA SER A 89 -27.15 -30.46 14.66
C SER A 89 -27.71 -30.39 16.08
N TYR A 90 -28.30 -29.26 16.48
CA TYR A 90 -28.93 -29.10 17.78
C TYR A 90 -30.23 -29.91 17.88
N GLN A 91 -31.03 -29.92 16.81
CA GLN A 91 -32.28 -30.67 16.75
C GLN A 91 -32.07 -32.19 16.65
N ALA A 92 -30.97 -32.64 16.06
CA ALA A 92 -30.59 -34.05 16.02
C ALA A 92 -30.03 -34.57 17.37
N GLY A 93 -29.45 -33.70 18.19
CA GLY A 93 -28.94 -34.05 19.52
C GLY A 93 -29.97 -33.97 20.65
N SER A 94 -31.21 -33.56 20.37
CA SER A 94 -32.30 -33.43 21.34
C SER A 94 -33.32 -34.59 21.32
N GLN A 95 -32.94 -35.75 20.76
CA GLN A 95 -33.68 -37.02 20.88
C GLN A 95 -32.95 -37.99 21.80
#